data_AF-A0A177Q9Y9-F1
#
_entry.id   AF-A0A177Q9Y9-F1
#
_cell.length_a   1.000
_cell.length_b   1.000
_cell.length_c   1.000
_cell.angle_alpha   90.00
_cell.angle_beta   90.00
_cell.angle_gamma   90.00
#
_symmetry.space_group_name_H-M   'P 1'
#
loop_
_entity.id
_entity.type
_entity.pdbx_description
1 polymer ?
#
loop_
_entity_poly.entity_id
_entity_poly.type
_entity_poly.pdbx_seq_one_letter_code
_entity_poly.pdbx_strand_id
1 'polypeptide(L)'
;MNGSVELADATCVLRILSGLPCSATGFQIVFLDVGQGDSELISVGNERLLIDGGPSATVILDRLAALGVTDIDAIVATHEDADHVRGLTSVLNQFQVERIYVNGDAADTQTYAEFLSAAVAEPGATVITLTRGSAVPLGGLNLAVLGPSNLGSDDNNNSIVMQLTCQSVSVLLRATPKQERSNRSWELDS
;
A
#
# COMPACT_ATOMS: atom_id res chain seq x y z
N MET A 1 0.71 60.88 25.90
CA MET A 1 0.12 59.53 25.79
C MET A 1 0.61 58.95 24.47
N ASN A 2 1.65 58.13 24.52
CA ASN A 2 2.22 57.48 23.33
C ASN A 2 1.38 56.24 23.03
N GLY A 3 0.67 56.24 21.90
CA GLY A 3 0.06 55.05 21.34
C GLY A 3 0.82 54.65 20.08
N SER A 4 1.71 53.66 20.20
CA SER A 4 2.34 52.99 19.08
C SER A 4 1.31 52.09 18.40
N VAL A 5 1.05 52.35 17.11
CA VAL A 5 0.31 51.44 16.22
C VAL A 5 1.30 50.39 15.75
N GLU A 6 1.12 49.15 16.19
CA GLU A 6 1.90 48.01 15.76
C GLU A 6 1.29 47.48 14.45
N LEU A 7 2.01 47.66 13.35
CA LEU A 7 1.72 46.99 12.08
C LEU A 7 2.13 45.52 12.27
N ALA A 8 1.14 44.65 12.44
CA ALA A 8 1.39 43.21 12.38
C ALA A 8 1.64 42.85 10.91
N ASP A 9 2.91 42.68 10.56
CA ASP A 9 3.33 42.02 9.33
C ASP A 9 2.65 40.65 9.27
N ALA A 10 1.65 40.51 8.39
CA ALA A 10 1.11 39.23 8.00
C ALA A 10 2.18 38.50 7.17
N THR A 11 3.16 37.95 7.86
CA THR A 11 4.06 36.95 7.29
C THR A 11 3.18 35.79 6.88
N CYS A 12 2.92 35.69 5.57
CA CYS A 12 2.35 34.50 4.97
C CYS A 12 3.37 33.38 5.22
N VAL A 13 3.21 32.67 6.33
CA VAL A 13 3.94 31.43 6.58
C VAL A 13 3.33 30.43 5.62
N LEU A 14 3.85 30.41 4.38
CA LEU A 14 3.69 29.27 3.50
C LEU A 14 4.37 28.11 4.22
N ARG A 15 3.61 27.41 5.07
CA ARG A 15 3.96 26.07 5.50
C ARG A 15 3.87 25.22 4.23
N ILE A 16 4.96 25.17 3.47
CA ILE A 16 5.23 24.02 2.62
C ILE A 16 5.28 22.88 3.62
N LEU A 17 4.16 22.17 3.77
CA LEU A 17 4.15 20.84 4.36
C LEU A 17 5.17 20.08 3.53
N SER A 18 6.33 19.86 4.11
CA SER A 18 7.46 19.17 3.52
C SER A 18 7.10 17.69 3.38
N GLY A 19 6.17 17.38 2.47
CA GLY A 19 6.25 16.15 1.73
C GLY A 19 7.45 16.32 0.82
N LEU A 20 8.48 15.49 1.00
CA LEU A 20 9.60 15.44 0.06
C LEU A 20 9.02 15.37 -1.36
N PRO A 21 9.51 16.19 -2.31
CA PRO A 21 9.05 16.09 -3.68
C PRO A 21 9.31 14.65 -4.14
N CYS A 22 8.24 13.97 -4.56
CA CYS A 22 8.32 12.69 -5.23
C CYS A 22 9.40 12.77 -6.32
N SER A 23 10.44 11.93 -6.20
CA SER A 23 11.57 11.93 -7.13
C SER A 23 11.42 10.87 -8.22
N ALA A 24 10.34 10.09 -8.20
CA ALA A 24 10.02 9.15 -9.25
C ALA A 24 9.81 9.90 -10.58
N THR A 25 10.50 9.46 -11.63
CA THR A 25 10.36 10.03 -12.98
C THR A 25 9.13 9.51 -13.72
N GLY A 26 8.53 8.42 -13.22
CA GLY A 26 7.29 7.82 -13.69
C GLY A 26 6.88 6.67 -12.78
N PHE A 27 5.59 6.35 -12.74
CA PHE A 27 5.07 5.20 -12.00
C PHE A 27 3.80 4.67 -12.68
N GLN A 28 3.52 3.38 -12.47
CA GLN A 28 2.31 2.72 -12.94
C GLN A 28 1.52 2.19 -11.74
N ILE A 29 0.20 2.29 -11.80
CA ILE A 29 -0.71 1.60 -10.88
C ILE A 29 -1.64 0.72 -11.72
N VAL A 30 -1.64 -0.57 -11.42
CA VAL A 30 -2.52 -1.55 -12.05
C VAL A 30 -3.43 -2.16 -11.00
N PHE A 31 -4.74 -1.99 -11.19
CA PHE A 31 -5.75 -2.68 -10.39
C PHE A 31 -6.00 -4.05 -11.02
N LEU A 32 -5.63 -5.12 -10.30
CA LEU A 32 -5.67 -6.49 -10.79
C LEU A 32 -7.04 -7.11 -10.50
N ASP A 33 -7.68 -7.61 -11.55
CA ASP A 33 -8.90 -8.40 -11.43
C ASP A 33 -8.56 -9.80 -10.87
N VAL A 34 -8.72 -9.92 -9.55
CA VAL A 34 -8.55 -11.15 -8.77
C VAL A 34 -9.89 -11.79 -8.36
N GLY A 35 -11.00 -11.31 -8.93
CA GLY A 35 -12.36 -11.67 -8.53
C GLY A 35 -12.90 -10.80 -7.40
N GLN A 36 -13.33 -11.42 -6.29
CA GLN A 36 -13.82 -10.69 -5.11
C GLN A 36 -12.66 -10.26 -4.21
N GLY A 37 -12.58 -8.99 -3.85
CA GLY A 37 -11.48 -8.43 -3.04
C GLY A 37 -10.65 -7.44 -3.87
N ASP A 38 -9.50 -7.04 -3.34
CA ASP A 38 -8.61 -6.09 -4.02
C ASP A 38 -7.23 -6.67 -4.27
N SER A 39 -6.60 -6.17 -5.32
CA SER A 39 -5.16 -6.31 -5.51
C SER A 39 -4.66 -5.18 -6.41
N GLU A 40 -3.65 -4.45 -5.95
CA GLU A 40 -3.01 -3.38 -6.72
C GLU A 40 -1.51 -3.61 -6.84
N LEU A 41 -0.99 -3.50 -8.06
CA LEU A 41 0.44 -3.46 -8.32
C LEU A 41 0.86 -2.02 -8.61
N ILE A 42 1.84 -1.53 -7.86
CA ILE A 42 2.48 -0.24 -8.09
C ILE A 42 3.92 -0.49 -8.51
N SER A 43 4.32 0.11 -9.63
CA SER A 43 5.65 -0.08 -10.22
C SER A 43 6.34 1.26 -10.42
N VAL A 44 7.62 1.34 -10.04
CA VAL A 44 8.48 2.53 -10.19
C VAL A 44 9.86 2.09 -10.62
N GLY A 45 10.20 2.26 -11.90
CA GLY A 45 11.41 1.67 -12.46
C GLY A 45 11.39 0.14 -12.30
N ASN A 46 12.33 -0.40 -11.53
CA ASN A 46 12.39 -1.84 -11.21
C ASN A 46 11.75 -2.18 -9.86
N GLU A 47 11.34 -1.19 -9.06
CA GLU A 47 10.72 -1.47 -7.76
C GLU A 47 9.22 -1.69 -7.90
N ARG A 48 8.69 -2.69 -7.18
CA ARG A 48 7.31 -3.14 -7.22
C ARG A 48 6.74 -3.34 -5.83
N LEU A 49 5.55 -2.78 -5.61
CA LEU A 49 4.75 -2.97 -4.41
C LEU A 49 3.43 -3.63 -4.80
N LEU A 50 3.14 -4.80 -4.21
CA LEU A 50 1.85 -5.44 -4.32
C LEU A 50 1.00 -5.17 -3.08
N ILE A 51 -0.21 -4.67 -3.26
CA ILE A 51 -1.17 -4.43 -2.17
C ILE A 51 -2.26 -5.46 -2.34
N ASP A 52 -2.44 -6.32 -1.34
CA ASP A 52 -3.37 -7.45 -1.33
C ASP A 52 -3.20 -8.45 -2.50
N GLY A 53 -3.68 -9.68 -2.30
CA GLY A 53 -3.50 -10.79 -3.24
C GLY A 53 -4.81 -11.42 -3.70
N GLY A 54 -5.95 -10.95 -3.21
CA GLY A 54 -7.23 -11.57 -3.52
C GLY A 54 -7.47 -12.92 -2.84
N PRO A 55 -8.63 -13.56 -3.12
CA PRO A 55 -9.14 -14.76 -2.46
C PRO A 55 -8.61 -16.05 -3.05
N SER A 56 -7.93 -15.97 -4.19
CA SER A 56 -7.43 -17.11 -4.95
C SER A 56 -5.92 -17.21 -4.82
N ALA A 57 -5.46 -18.41 -4.49
CA ALA A 57 -4.04 -18.73 -4.40
C ALA A 57 -3.31 -18.69 -5.76
N THR A 58 -4.02 -18.70 -6.89
CA THR A 58 -3.40 -18.82 -8.23
C THR A 58 -3.65 -17.62 -9.12
N VAL A 59 -4.84 -17.00 -9.03
CA VAL A 59 -5.23 -15.92 -9.96
C VAL A 59 -4.23 -14.76 -9.89
N ILE A 60 -3.76 -14.40 -8.70
CA ILE A 60 -2.76 -13.33 -8.57
C ILE A 60 -1.46 -13.65 -9.31
N LEU A 61 -0.96 -14.89 -9.22
CA LEU A 61 0.25 -15.31 -9.92
C LEU A 61 0.05 -15.29 -11.44
N ASP A 62 -1.11 -15.72 -11.93
CA ASP A 62 -1.45 -15.63 -13.35
C ASP A 62 -1.50 -14.18 -13.85
N ARG A 63 -2.04 -13.25 -13.04
CA ARG A 63 -2.09 -11.82 -13.37
C ARG A 63 -0.70 -11.18 -13.38
N LEU A 64 0.13 -11.47 -12.38
CA LEU A 64 1.51 -11.00 -12.32
C LEU A 64 2.33 -11.54 -13.50
N ALA A 65 2.19 -12.82 -13.83
CA ALA A 65 2.85 -13.43 -14.97
C ALA A 65 2.40 -12.80 -16.31
N ALA A 66 1.10 -12.53 -16.47
CA ALA A 66 0.57 -11.86 -17.67
C ALA A 66 1.10 -10.44 -17.86
N LEU A 67 1.46 -9.76 -16.77
CA LEU A 67 2.13 -8.45 -16.77
C LEU A 67 3.66 -8.54 -16.90
N GLY A 68 4.22 -9.74 -16.97
CA GLY A 68 5.67 -9.96 -17.04
C GLY A 68 6.41 -9.57 -15.76
N VAL A 69 5.74 -9.62 -14.61
CA VAL A 69 6.35 -9.34 -13.30
C VAL A 69 7.31 -10.48 -12.93
N THR A 70 8.56 -10.14 -12.68
CA THR A 70 9.64 -11.09 -12.35
C THR A 70 10.11 -11.00 -10.91
N ASP A 71 9.75 -9.94 -10.20
CA ASP A 71 10.23 -9.59 -8.87
C ASP A 71 9.20 -8.71 -8.16
N ILE A 72 9.18 -8.76 -6.82
CA ILE A 72 8.30 -7.97 -5.96
C ILE A 72 9.11 -7.55 -4.72
N ASP A 73 9.44 -6.27 -4.61
CA ASP A 73 10.25 -5.76 -3.49
C ASP A 73 9.47 -5.71 -2.18
N ALA A 74 8.16 -5.44 -2.29
CA ALA A 74 7.32 -5.28 -1.13
C ALA A 74 5.89 -5.78 -1.34
N ILE A 75 5.28 -6.26 -0.26
CA ILE A 75 3.84 -6.53 -0.20
C ILE A 75 3.18 -5.81 0.97
N VAL A 76 1.91 -5.42 0.81
CA VAL A 76 1.05 -4.91 1.89
C VAL A 76 -0.16 -5.83 2.00
N ALA A 77 -0.37 -6.42 3.18
CA ALA A 77 -1.65 -7.00 3.57
C ALA A 77 -2.46 -5.91 4.29
N THR A 78 -3.50 -5.39 3.64
CA THR A 78 -4.27 -4.25 4.16
C THR A 78 -5.00 -4.61 5.44
N HIS A 79 -5.53 -5.82 5.52
CA HIS A 79 -6.09 -6.46 6.70
C HIS A 79 -6.04 -7.99 6.52
N GLU A 80 -6.48 -8.71 7.55
CA GLU A 80 -6.26 -10.13 7.76
C GLU A 80 -7.26 -11.06 7.06
N ASP A 81 -8.29 -10.49 6.41
CA ASP A 81 -9.32 -11.26 5.72
C ASP A 81 -8.76 -12.11 4.57
N ALA A 82 -9.36 -13.29 4.40
CA ALA A 82 -8.86 -14.31 3.48
C ALA A 82 -8.93 -13.89 2.00
N ASP A 83 -9.85 -13.01 1.63
CA ASP A 83 -9.96 -12.41 0.29
C ASP A 83 -8.93 -11.30 0.03
N HIS A 84 -8.06 -11.01 1.00
CA HIS A 84 -6.92 -10.10 0.86
C HIS A 84 -5.59 -10.86 0.96
N VAL A 85 -5.44 -11.75 1.95
CA VAL A 85 -4.12 -12.36 2.25
C VAL A 85 -3.87 -13.70 1.55
N ARG A 86 -4.89 -14.42 1.07
CA ARG A 86 -4.68 -15.78 0.54
C ARG A 86 -3.75 -15.79 -0.67
N GLY A 87 -3.94 -14.86 -1.60
CA GLY A 87 -3.04 -14.73 -2.75
C GLY A 87 -1.63 -14.29 -2.35
N LEU A 88 -1.49 -13.47 -1.31
CA LEU A 88 -0.18 -13.01 -0.83
C LEU A 88 0.68 -14.16 -0.29
N THR A 89 0.08 -15.17 0.34
CA THR A 89 0.79 -16.39 0.75
C THR A 89 1.42 -17.09 -0.47
N SER A 90 0.70 -17.17 -1.59
CA SER A 90 1.25 -17.74 -2.83
C SER A 90 2.33 -16.87 -3.45
N VAL A 91 2.21 -15.54 -3.33
CA VAL A 91 3.25 -14.60 -3.78
C VAL A 91 4.55 -14.82 -3.02
N LEU A 92 4.50 -14.94 -1.69
CA LEU A 92 5.68 -15.25 -0.86
C LEU A 92 6.32 -16.60 -1.21
N ASN A 93 5.53 -17.58 -1.64
CA ASN A 93 6.07 -18.86 -2.09
C ASN A 93 6.76 -18.80 -3.47
N GLN A 94 6.50 -17.77 -4.27
CA GLN A 94 6.95 -17.66 -5.66
C GLN A 94 8.03 -16.58 -5.86
N PHE A 95 7.98 -15.50 -5.08
CA PHE A 95 8.85 -14.35 -5.17
C PHE A 95 9.59 -14.15 -3.86
N GLN A 96 10.86 -13.77 -3.94
CA GLN A 96 11.58 -13.27 -2.77
C GLN A 96 11.13 -11.84 -2.50
N VAL A 97 10.59 -11.58 -1.30
CA VAL A 97 10.05 -10.27 -0.91
C VAL A 97 10.86 -9.67 0.23
N GLU A 98 11.31 -8.42 0.09
CA GLU A 98 12.17 -7.79 1.10
C GLU A 98 11.39 -7.13 2.23
N ARG A 99 10.20 -6.61 1.94
CA ARG A 99 9.40 -5.82 2.90
C ARG A 99 7.95 -6.28 2.90
N ILE A 100 7.48 -6.69 4.07
CA ILE A 100 6.12 -7.19 4.25
C ILE A 100 5.42 -6.28 5.24
N TYR A 101 4.38 -5.59 4.78
CA TYR A 101 3.63 -4.64 5.60
C TYR A 101 2.29 -5.23 6.02
N VAL A 102 1.92 -5.03 7.29
CA VAL A 102 0.66 -5.52 7.88
C VAL A 102 0.00 -4.41 8.71
N ASN A 103 -1.31 -4.48 8.94
CA ASN A 103 -2.05 -3.53 9.80
C ASN A 103 -1.81 -3.76 11.31
N GLY A 104 -1.24 -4.92 11.67
CA GLY A 104 -0.97 -5.30 13.06
C GLY A 104 -2.17 -5.87 13.80
N ASP A 105 -3.27 -6.12 13.10
CA ASP A 105 -4.42 -6.81 13.66
C ASP A 105 -4.16 -8.31 13.80
N ALA A 106 -4.96 -8.97 14.63
CA ALA A 106 -4.87 -10.39 14.86
C ALA A 106 -6.18 -11.07 14.45
N ALA A 107 -6.10 -11.99 13.48
CA ALA A 107 -7.17 -12.94 13.22
C ALA A 107 -6.83 -14.34 13.73
N ASP A 108 -7.83 -15.00 14.30
CA ASP A 108 -7.81 -16.44 14.59
C ASP A 108 -8.38 -17.23 13.40
N THR A 109 -7.81 -17.00 12.20
CA THR A 109 -8.15 -17.77 11.00
C THR A 109 -6.95 -18.54 10.51
N GLN A 110 -7.19 -19.75 10.00
CA GLN A 110 -6.15 -20.60 9.42
C GLN A 110 -5.43 -19.90 8.26
N THR A 111 -6.17 -19.19 7.40
CA THR A 111 -5.59 -18.49 6.24
C THR A 111 -4.65 -17.36 6.66
N TYR A 112 -5.00 -16.58 7.70
CA TYR A 112 -4.11 -15.54 8.19
C TYR A 112 -2.88 -16.11 8.91
N ALA A 113 -3.05 -17.19 9.68
CA ALA A 113 -1.93 -17.88 10.32
C ALA A 113 -0.92 -18.42 9.29
N GLU A 114 -1.40 -18.98 8.17
CA GLU A 114 -0.57 -19.43 7.06
C GLU A 114 0.19 -18.27 6.41
N PHE A 115 -0.49 -17.13 6.16
CA PHE A 115 0.14 -15.92 5.64
C PHE A 115 1.26 -15.41 6.56
N LEU A 116 0.98 -15.25 7.87
CA LEU A 116 1.98 -14.80 8.83
C LEU A 116 3.16 -15.78 8.94
N SER A 117 2.89 -17.09 8.92
CA SER A 117 3.95 -18.10 8.93
C SER A 117 4.84 -18.00 7.70
N ALA A 118 4.26 -17.78 6.51
CA ALA A 118 5.04 -17.57 5.29
C ALA A 118 5.86 -16.27 5.37
N ALA A 119 5.24 -15.18 5.84
CA ALA A 119 5.90 -13.88 5.97
C ALA A 119 7.09 -13.89 6.93
N VAL A 120 6.97 -14.58 8.07
CA VAL A 120 8.06 -14.71 9.05
C VAL A 120 9.16 -15.65 8.56
N ALA A 121 8.82 -16.63 7.72
CA ALA A 121 9.77 -17.57 7.14
C ALA A 121 10.53 -16.98 5.92
N GLU A 122 10.10 -15.83 5.40
CA GLU A 122 10.65 -15.24 4.17
C GLU A 122 12.11 -14.78 4.37
N PRO A 123 13.08 -15.37 3.64
CA PRO A 123 14.51 -15.11 3.88
C PRO A 123 14.92 -13.67 3.63
N GLY A 124 15.32 -12.98 4.69
CA GLY A 124 15.80 -11.59 4.63
C GLY A 124 14.69 -10.54 4.61
N ALA A 125 13.43 -10.96 4.67
CA ALA A 125 12.30 -10.04 4.76
C ALA A 125 12.25 -9.31 6.10
N THR A 126 11.77 -8.07 6.08
CA THR A 126 11.35 -7.34 7.27
C THR A 126 9.83 -7.24 7.30
N VAL A 127 9.20 -7.77 8.35
CA VAL A 127 7.78 -7.60 8.63
C VAL A 127 7.56 -6.31 9.43
N ILE A 128 6.73 -5.40 8.92
CA ILE A 128 6.54 -4.05 9.45
C ILE A 128 5.05 -3.79 9.68
N THR A 129 4.68 -3.43 10.91
CA THR A 129 3.32 -2.96 11.21
C THR A 129 3.17 -1.51 10.79
N LEU A 130 2.22 -1.23 9.90
CA LEU A 130 1.86 0.12 9.49
C LEU A 130 0.78 0.68 10.41
N THR A 131 0.97 1.94 10.81
CA THR A 131 -0.01 2.71 11.57
C THR A 131 -0.16 4.09 10.94
N ARG A 132 -1.19 4.85 11.29
CA ARG A 132 -1.32 6.23 10.82
C ARG A 132 -0.02 7.03 11.03
N GLY A 133 0.45 7.66 9.97
CA GLY A 133 1.70 8.44 9.96
C GLY A 133 2.94 7.64 9.52
N SER A 134 2.84 6.31 9.41
CA SER A 134 3.83 5.50 8.69
C SER A 134 3.89 5.91 7.22
N ALA A 135 4.95 5.48 6.53
CA ALA A 135 5.09 5.68 5.10
C ALA A 135 5.74 4.46 4.45
N VAL A 136 5.32 4.13 3.23
CA VAL A 136 5.85 3.02 2.43
C VAL A 136 6.67 3.61 1.28
N PRO A 137 8.02 3.52 1.34
CA PRO A 137 8.88 4.02 0.27
C PRO A 137 8.90 3.05 -0.92
N LEU A 138 8.93 3.58 -2.14
CA LEU A 138 9.00 2.78 -3.37
C LEU A 138 9.61 3.59 -4.52
N GLY A 139 10.85 3.33 -4.93
CA GLY A 139 11.44 3.93 -6.14
C GLY A 139 11.43 5.47 -6.20
N GLY A 140 11.46 6.15 -5.06
CA GLY A 140 11.32 7.62 -4.97
C GLY A 140 9.88 8.12 -4.81
N LEU A 141 8.89 7.23 -4.77
CA LEU A 141 7.58 7.46 -4.18
C LEU A 141 7.64 7.26 -2.66
N ASN A 142 6.71 7.91 -1.97
CA ASN A 142 6.42 7.64 -0.57
C ASN A 142 4.92 7.63 -0.36
N LEU A 143 4.35 6.46 -0.07
CA LEU A 143 2.92 6.29 0.17
C LEU A 143 2.63 6.56 1.65
N ALA A 144 1.86 7.61 1.94
CA ALA A 144 1.53 7.97 3.30
C ALA A 144 0.41 7.07 3.85
N VAL A 145 0.60 6.50 5.04
CA VAL A 145 -0.42 5.69 5.71
C VAL A 145 -1.36 6.62 6.49
N LEU A 146 -2.61 6.70 6.04
CA LEU A 146 -3.66 7.52 6.65
C LEU A 146 -4.46 6.77 7.73
N GLY A 147 -4.36 5.44 7.78
CA GLY A 147 -5.01 4.60 8.78
C GLY A 147 -4.50 3.16 8.72
N PRO A 148 -4.81 2.32 9.74
CA PRO A 148 -5.69 2.63 10.86
C PRO A 148 -5.05 3.57 11.90
N SER A 149 -5.87 4.38 12.59
CA SER A 149 -5.39 5.22 13.70
C SER A 149 -5.33 4.46 15.01
N ASN A 150 -6.27 3.53 15.18
CA ASN A 150 -6.36 2.56 16.25
C ASN A 150 -7.01 1.31 15.63
N LEU A 151 -6.65 0.13 16.11
CA LEU A 151 -7.40 -1.08 15.80
C LEU A 151 -8.71 -1.08 16.61
N GLY A 152 -9.82 -1.31 15.94
CA GLY A 152 -11.16 -1.45 16.50
C GLY A 152 -11.67 -2.89 16.38
N SER A 153 -12.95 -3.11 16.67
CA SER A 153 -13.58 -4.43 16.60
C SER A 153 -14.16 -4.79 15.22
N ASP A 154 -13.91 -3.96 14.21
CA ASP A 154 -14.36 -4.17 12.83
C ASP A 154 -13.12 -4.20 11.94
N ASP A 155 -12.76 -5.40 11.54
CA ASP A 155 -11.60 -5.79 10.74
C ASP A 155 -11.43 -4.92 9.49
N ASN A 156 -12.55 -4.54 8.83
CA ASN A 156 -12.52 -3.66 7.66
C ASN A 156 -12.15 -2.21 8.01
N ASN A 157 -12.51 -1.75 9.20
CA ASN A 157 -12.10 -0.42 9.68
C ASN A 157 -10.65 -0.40 10.15
N ASN A 158 -10.04 -1.59 10.29
CA ASN A 158 -8.63 -1.78 10.59
C ASN A 158 -7.78 -1.89 9.33
N SER A 159 -8.38 -1.80 8.14
CA SER A 159 -7.62 -1.80 6.89
C SER A 159 -6.66 -0.63 6.77
N ILE A 160 -5.47 -0.91 6.25
CA ILE A 160 -4.51 0.10 5.84
C ILE A 160 -5.12 0.96 4.73
N VAL A 161 -5.07 2.28 4.93
CA VAL A 161 -5.42 3.26 3.90
C VAL A 161 -4.17 4.04 3.55
N MET A 162 -3.80 4.04 2.27
CA MET A 162 -2.60 4.71 1.78
C MET A 162 -2.94 5.82 0.80
N GLN A 163 -2.20 6.91 0.85
CA GLN A 163 -2.25 7.98 -0.14
C GLN A 163 -0.91 8.09 -0.84
N LEU A 164 -0.92 7.88 -2.15
CA LEU A 164 0.19 8.19 -3.04
C LEU A 164 0.02 9.63 -3.51
N THR A 165 1.06 10.45 -3.32
CA THR A 165 1.10 11.80 -3.90
C THR A 165 2.42 11.97 -4.65
N CYS A 166 2.34 12.26 -5.94
CA CYS A 166 3.49 12.57 -6.77
C CYS A 166 3.14 13.70 -7.74
N GLN A 167 3.84 14.83 -7.61
CA GLN A 167 3.57 16.05 -8.39
C GLN A 167 2.08 16.47 -8.25
N SER A 168 1.35 16.59 -9.36
CA SER A 168 -0.08 16.93 -9.38
C SER A 168 -1.03 15.74 -9.18
N VAL A 169 -0.50 14.52 -9.08
CA VAL A 169 -1.30 13.31 -8.95
C VAL A 169 -1.41 12.90 -7.49
N SER A 170 -2.64 12.64 -7.06
CA SER A 170 -2.95 12.09 -5.75
C SER A 170 -3.93 10.93 -5.91
N VAL A 171 -3.56 9.76 -5.41
CA VAL A 171 -4.35 8.53 -5.47
C VAL A 171 -4.56 8.03 -4.05
N LEU A 172 -5.81 7.74 -3.71
CA LEU A 172 -6.17 7.11 -2.44
C LEU A 172 -6.40 5.62 -2.68
N LEU A 173 -5.64 4.79 -1.97
CA LEU A 173 -5.69 3.33 -2.01
C LEU A 173 -6.30 2.84 -0.71
N ARG A 174 -7.38 2.08 -0.82
CA ARG A 174 -8.14 1.54 0.30
C ARG A 174 -8.63 0.16 -0.09
N ALA A 175 -8.57 -0.78 0.84
CA ALA A 175 -9.33 -2.01 0.72
C ALA A 175 -10.82 -1.68 0.57
N THR A 176 -11.50 -2.43 -0.27
CA THR A 176 -12.91 -2.33 -0.57
C THR A 176 -13.60 -3.61 -0.15
N PRO A 177 -14.78 -3.50 0.48
CA PRO A 177 -15.57 -4.68 0.76
C PRO A 177 -16.14 -5.27 -0.54
N LYS A 178 -15.87 -6.56 -0.78
CA LYS A 178 -16.67 -7.53 -1.56
C LYS A 178 -17.32 -7.04 -2.86
N GLN A 179 -16.64 -6.25 -3.70
CA GLN A 179 -17.14 -5.95 -5.04
C GLN A 179 -16.10 -6.25 -6.12
N GLU A 180 -16.53 -6.92 -7.18
CA GLU A 180 -15.70 -7.26 -8.34
C GLU A 180 -15.25 -5.99 -9.07
N ARG A 181 -13.95 -5.90 -9.40
CA ARG A 181 -13.38 -4.83 -10.23
C ARG A 181 -12.81 -5.39 -11.52
N SER A 182 -13.22 -4.80 -12.65
CA SER A 182 -12.58 -5.01 -13.95
C SER A 182 -11.25 -4.24 -14.04
N ASN A 183 -10.22 -4.85 -14.64
CA ASN A 183 -8.90 -4.24 -14.87
C ASN A 183 -8.98 -2.78 -15.35
N ARG A 184 -8.27 -1.88 -14.67
CA ARG A 184 -8.02 -0.51 -15.10
C ARG A 184 -6.56 -0.16 -14.82
N SER A 185 -5.84 0.31 -15.84
CA SER A 185 -4.49 0.86 -15.70
C SER A 185 -4.52 2.37 -15.90
N TRP A 186 -3.70 3.07 -15.13
CA TRP A 186 -3.43 4.49 -15.35
C TRP A 186 -1.92 4.64 -15.53
N GLU A 187 -1.51 5.14 -16.68
CA GLU A 187 -0.13 5.46 -17.01
C GLU A 187 -0.01 6.97 -17.15
N LEU A 188 0.99 7.54 -16.49
CA LEU A 188 1.37 8.94 -16.68
C LEU A 188 2.65 8.95 -17.50
N ASP A 189 2.50 9.21 -18.80
CA ASP A 189 3.64 9.56 -19.64
C ASP A 189 4.10 10.98 -19.29
N SER A 190 5.40 11.10 -19.02
CA SER A 190 6.11 12.36 -18.75
C SER A 190 6.20 13.26 -19.96
#